data_AF-A0A6A5S265-F1
#
_entry.id   AF-A0A6A5S265-F1
#
_cell.length_a   1.000
_cell.length_b   1.000
_cell.length_c   1.000
_cell.angle_alpha   90.00
_cell.angle_beta   90.00
_cell.angle_gamma   90.00
#
_symmetry.space_group_name_H-M   'P 1'
#
loop_
_entity.id
_entity.type
_entity.pdbx_description
1 polymer ?
#
loop_
_entity_poly.entity_id
_entity_poly.type
_entity_poly.pdbx_seq_one_letter_code
_entity_poly.pdbx_strand_id
1 'polypeptide(L)'
;MAGGIIHHSHQCPHRERQATCNVPTTFPTTTNAKPADPFKFSDGRIVTTKADFACENQEVSAAFQAWELSVFPPEPFSIIASLSEDSLSITASEAGKSITFAVLIQKHSGSDPFPAIITYRAVSLPIPTQGQGSHSAGALTTWAAGVDRIIDALEITPSAGIDPERVGVIGCSRNGRATFVAAALVKRIALGLPQAKGKNFHTASQIFGENIWHSPRFNAFSTKANIQAIGQHQLAGRVALRGLLVIENEIDSFGHVSTTSCMKAGWLIYKALGMPDNMGFTGAGPHNHCSVPATKQADLTAFIGKFLLNQNTNTVDIEKGPSGADVGTYIDWTTPTLS
;
A
#
# COMPACT_ATOMS: atom_id res chain seq x y z
N MET A 1 8.86 16.55 -42.49
CA MET A 1 9.64 15.59 -41.67
C MET A 1 8.65 14.93 -40.74
N ALA A 2 8.30 13.66 -40.99
CA ALA A 2 7.32 12.93 -40.21
C ALA A 2 7.99 12.40 -38.92
N GLY A 3 7.49 12.81 -37.76
CA GLY A 3 7.94 12.33 -36.46
C GLY A 3 7.54 10.87 -36.27
N GLY A 4 8.54 9.99 -36.15
CA GLY A 4 8.34 8.57 -35.89
C GLY A 4 7.80 8.35 -34.48
N ILE A 5 6.67 7.63 -34.38
CA ILE A 5 6.16 7.08 -33.13
C ILE A 5 7.09 5.91 -32.76
N ILE A 6 7.89 6.08 -31.72
CA ILE A 6 8.77 5.02 -31.22
C ILE A 6 7.94 4.09 -30.34
N HIS A 7 7.60 2.91 -30.85
CA HIS A 7 7.11 1.81 -30.01
C HIS A 7 8.28 1.21 -29.23
N HIS A 8 8.38 1.54 -27.95
CA HIS A 8 9.36 0.91 -27.05
C HIS A 8 8.70 -0.25 -26.29
N SER A 9 8.96 -1.48 -26.75
CA SER A 9 8.79 -2.69 -25.93
C SER A 9 9.99 -2.82 -24.99
N HIS A 10 9.99 -2.10 -23.86
CA HIS A 10 11.03 -2.24 -22.84
C HIS A 10 10.59 -3.28 -21.81
N GLN A 11 11.24 -4.45 -21.79
CA GLN A 11 11.28 -5.27 -20.57
C GLN A 11 12.13 -4.51 -19.55
N CYS A 12 11.51 -4.02 -18.48
CA CYS A 12 12.11 -3.15 -17.47
C CYS A 12 13.19 -3.90 -16.64
N PRO A 13 14.45 -3.41 -16.50
CA PRO A 13 15.57 -4.18 -15.94
C PRO A 13 15.60 -4.30 -14.40
N HIS A 14 14.67 -3.68 -13.66
CA HIS A 14 14.76 -3.57 -12.19
C HIS A 14 13.70 -4.36 -11.41
N ARG A 15 12.94 -5.26 -12.05
CA ARG A 15 12.11 -6.21 -11.30
C ARG A 15 13.00 -7.25 -10.63
N GLU A 16 13.12 -7.15 -9.31
CA GLU A 16 13.59 -8.25 -8.45
C GLU A 16 13.02 -9.57 -8.98
N ARG A 17 13.90 -10.54 -9.28
CA ARG A 17 13.48 -11.90 -9.64
C ARG A 17 12.66 -12.44 -8.48
N GLN A 18 11.33 -12.43 -8.63
CA GLN A 18 10.43 -13.04 -7.65
C GLN A 18 10.82 -14.50 -7.52
N ALA A 19 11.04 -14.96 -6.30
CA ALA A 19 11.22 -16.38 -6.02
C ALA A 19 10.07 -17.16 -6.64
N THR A 20 10.37 -18.30 -7.27
CA THR A 20 9.37 -19.17 -7.86
C THR A 20 8.59 -19.87 -6.74
N CYS A 21 7.54 -19.21 -6.26
CA CYS A 21 6.72 -19.67 -5.15
C CYS A 21 5.47 -20.39 -5.69
N ASN A 22 5.08 -21.49 -5.03
CA ASN A 22 3.80 -22.12 -5.29
C ASN A 22 2.71 -21.37 -4.51
N VAL A 23 2.00 -20.47 -5.18
CA VAL A 23 0.94 -19.66 -4.57
C VAL A 23 -0.41 -20.38 -4.71
N PRO A 24 -1.11 -20.72 -3.61
CA PRO A 24 -2.45 -21.28 -3.65
C PRO A 24 -3.45 -20.38 -4.39
N THR A 25 -4.43 -21.00 -5.05
CA THR A 25 -5.57 -20.31 -5.67
C THR A 25 -6.84 -20.38 -4.82
N THR A 26 -6.82 -21.22 -3.78
CA THR A 26 -7.86 -21.37 -2.77
C THR A 26 -7.26 -21.22 -1.39
N PHE A 27 -8.02 -20.63 -0.47
CA PHE A 27 -7.55 -20.29 0.87
C PHE A 27 -8.53 -20.83 1.91
N PRO A 28 -8.04 -21.43 3.00
CA PRO A 28 -8.89 -22.00 4.03
C PRO A 28 -9.65 -20.91 4.81
N THR A 29 -10.90 -21.19 5.18
CA THR A 29 -11.73 -20.29 6.00
C THR A 29 -11.77 -20.74 7.46
N THR A 30 -10.61 -21.00 8.05
CA THR A 30 -10.51 -21.51 9.43
C THR A 30 -10.87 -20.43 10.44
N THR A 31 -11.72 -20.77 11.41
CA THR A 31 -12.05 -19.88 12.52
C THR A 31 -10.82 -19.63 13.40
N ASN A 32 -10.32 -18.40 13.39
CA ASN A 32 -9.22 -17.90 14.19
C ASN A 32 -9.75 -16.88 15.22
N ALA A 33 -9.53 -17.14 16.51
CA ALA A 33 -9.88 -16.21 17.59
C ALA A 33 -8.88 -15.03 17.72
N LYS A 34 -7.70 -15.17 17.11
CA LYS A 34 -6.58 -14.23 17.13
C LYS A 34 -6.17 -13.87 15.69
N PRO A 35 -5.50 -12.72 15.46
CA PRO A 35 -5.01 -12.33 14.14
C PRO A 35 -4.08 -13.40 13.55
N ALA A 36 -4.18 -13.60 12.23
CA ALA A 36 -3.36 -14.57 11.50
C ALA A 36 -1.85 -14.39 11.76
N ASP A 37 -1.14 -15.50 11.88
CA ASP A 37 0.32 -15.52 12.07
C ASP A 37 1.03 -15.22 10.74
N PRO A 38 1.77 -14.10 10.60
CA PRO A 38 2.51 -13.77 9.39
C PRO A 38 3.71 -14.69 9.14
N PHE A 39 4.03 -15.59 10.07
CA PHE A 39 5.14 -16.53 9.98
C PHE A 39 4.67 -17.97 9.75
N LYS A 40 3.44 -18.14 9.24
CA LYS A 40 2.83 -19.43 8.94
C LYS A 40 2.05 -19.37 7.63
N PHE A 41 2.37 -20.26 6.70
CA PHE A 41 1.60 -20.45 5.47
C PHE A 41 0.21 -21.01 5.78
N SER A 42 -0.75 -20.83 4.87
CA SER A 42 -2.12 -21.35 5.00
C SER A 42 -2.21 -22.87 5.02
N ASP A 43 -1.20 -23.56 4.48
CA ASP A 43 -1.04 -25.03 4.56
C ASP A 43 -0.38 -25.50 5.87
N GLY A 44 0.02 -24.58 6.73
CA GLY A 44 0.61 -24.84 8.04
C GLY A 44 2.13 -24.89 8.08
N ARG A 45 2.84 -24.78 6.94
CA ARG A 45 4.31 -24.63 6.93
C ARG A 45 4.72 -23.37 7.69
N ILE A 46 5.90 -23.40 8.30
CA ILE A 46 6.46 -22.30 9.08
C ILE A 46 7.42 -21.49 8.22
N VAL A 47 7.38 -20.17 8.35
CA VAL A 47 8.31 -19.23 7.73
C VAL A 47 9.56 -19.12 8.61
N THR A 48 10.70 -19.57 8.09
CA THR A 48 11.97 -19.59 8.85
C THR A 48 13.04 -18.71 8.23
N THR A 49 12.98 -18.49 6.93
CA THR A 49 13.94 -17.69 6.17
C THR A 49 13.28 -16.45 5.54
N LYS A 50 14.09 -15.47 5.14
CA LYS A 50 13.60 -14.33 4.34
C LYS A 50 13.02 -14.77 2.99
N ALA A 51 13.52 -15.87 2.41
CA ALA A 51 12.99 -16.45 1.19
C ALA A 51 11.61 -17.10 1.41
N ASP A 52 11.42 -17.79 2.54
CA ASP A 52 10.10 -18.31 2.93
C ASP A 52 9.12 -17.16 3.08
N PHE A 53 9.52 -16.08 3.75
CA PHE A 53 8.67 -14.90 3.92
C PHE A 53 8.32 -14.28 2.58
N ALA A 54 9.26 -14.18 1.63
CA ALA A 54 8.95 -13.69 0.29
C ALA A 54 7.87 -14.52 -0.43
N CYS A 55 7.80 -15.84 -0.18
CA CYS A 55 6.74 -16.70 -0.69
C CYS A 55 5.43 -16.58 0.10
N GLU A 56 5.47 -16.53 1.43
CA GLU A 56 4.28 -16.29 2.26
C GLU A 56 3.65 -14.94 1.89
N ASN A 57 4.46 -13.92 1.65
CA ASN A 57 4.00 -12.58 1.29
C ASN A 57 3.30 -12.57 -0.10
N GLN A 58 3.64 -13.50 -1.00
CA GLN A 58 2.91 -13.73 -2.26
C GLN A 58 1.58 -14.46 -2.02
N GLU A 59 1.55 -15.41 -1.09
CA GLU A 59 0.34 -16.10 -0.66
C GLU A 59 -0.66 -15.14 -0.02
N VAL A 60 -0.21 -14.30 0.91
CA VAL A 60 -0.98 -13.20 1.51
C VAL A 60 -1.55 -12.27 0.42
N SER A 61 -0.74 -11.95 -0.60
CA SER A 61 -1.21 -11.16 -1.76
C SER A 61 -2.41 -11.79 -2.45
N ALA A 62 -2.30 -13.08 -2.75
CA ALA A 62 -3.34 -13.81 -3.45
C ALA A 62 -4.59 -13.96 -2.58
N ALA A 63 -4.44 -14.14 -1.26
CA ALA A 63 -5.56 -14.17 -0.32
C ALA A 63 -6.29 -12.81 -0.24
N PHE A 64 -5.56 -11.69 -0.12
CA PHE A 64 -6.18 -10.35 -0.13
C PHE A 64 -6.95 -10.09 -1.43
N GLN A 65 -6.39 -10.49 -2.58
CA GLN A 65 -7.07 -10.36 -3.86
C GLN A 65 -8.24 -11.34 -4.01
N ALA A 66 -8.17 -12.53 -3.42
CA ALA A 66 -9.27 -13.49 -3.46
C ALA A 66 -10.49 -13.00 -2.66
N TRP A 67 -10.26 -12.34 -1.51
CA TRP A 67 -11.32 -12.05 -0.55
C TRP A 67 -11.72 -10.58 -0.41
N GLU A 68 -10.79 -9.64 -0.51
CA GLU A 68 -11.03 -8.24 -0.12
C GLU A 68 -10.84 -7.24 -1.29
N LEU A 69 -9.71 -7.33 -1.99
CA LEU A 69 -9.25 -6.32 -2.94
C LEU A 69 -9.64 -6.63 -4.40
N SER A 70 -9.95 -7.90 -4.69
CA SER A 70 -9.94 -8.47 -6.05
C SER A 70 -8.58 -8.44 -6.74
N VAL A 71 -8.54 -8.97 -7.96
CA VAL A 71 -7.35 -9.07 -8.80
C VAL A 71 -6.76 -7.69 -9.08
N PHE A 72 -5.50 -7.50 -8.68
CA PHE A 72 -4.67 -6.40 -9.12
C PHE A 72 -4.30 -6.64 -10.58
N PRO A 73 -4.60 -5.69 -11.50
CA PRO A 73 -4.42 -5.93 -12.92
C PRO A 73 -2.94 -6.15 -13.27
N PRO A 74 -2.65 -6.99 -14.29
CA PRO A 74 -1.31 -7.09 -14.84
C PRO A 74 -0.89 -5.75 -15.49
N GLU A 75 0.37 -5.69 -15.91
CA GLU A 75 0.88 -4.60 -16.74
C GLU A 75 0.06 -4.51 -18.04
N PRO A 76 -0.37 -3.31 -18.45
CA PRO A 76 -1.15 -3.15 -19.67
C PRO A 76 -0.31 -3.48 -20.90
N PHE A 77 -0.97 -3.91 -21.99
CA PHE A 77 -0.33 -4.12 -23.28
C PHE A 77 0.46 -2.91 -23.78
N SER A 78 -0.04 -1.69 -23.55
CA SER A 78 0.73 -0.47 -23.85
C SER A 78 0.46 0.67 -22.87
N ILE A 79 1.49 1.49 -22.68
CA ILE A 79 1.43 2.75 -21.97
C ILE A 79 2.03 3.85 -22.85
N ILE A 80 1.32 4.97 -22.96
CA ILE A 80 1.77 6.18 -23.67
C ILE A 80 1.70 7.32 -22.67
N ALA A 81 2.76 8.11 -22.58
CA ALA A 81 2.82 9.28 -21.73
C ALA A 81 3.26 10.51 -22.53
N SER A 82 2.65 11.67 -22.24
CA SER A 82 3.09 12.95 -22.79
C SER A 82 3.09 14.02 -21.71
N LEU A 83 4.20 14.75 -21.61
CA LEU A 83 4.36 15.87 -20.69
C LEU A 83 4.10 17.18 -21.43
N SER A 84 3.20 18.00 -20.90
CA SER A 84 2.96 19.37 -21.35
C SER A 84 3.02 20.27 -20.12
N GLU A 85 4.03 21.14 -20.06
CA GLU A 85 4.34 21.94 -18.87
C GLU A 85 4.46 21.03 -17.64
N ASP A 86 3.58 21.21 -16.65
CA ASP A 86 3.53 20.44 -15.40
C ASP A 86 2.48 19.31 -15.45
N SER A 87 1.85 19.05 -16.59
CA SER A 87 0.81 18.03 -16.74
C SER A 87 1.33 16.80 -17.50
N LEU A 88 1.37 15.66 -16.82
CA LEU A 88 1.70 14.36 -17.41
C LEU A 88 0.41 13.62 -17.77
N SER A 89 0.11 13.55 -19.06
CA SER A 89 -1.01 12.78 -19.61
C SER A 89 -0.58 11.33 -19.82
N ILE A 90 -1.40 10.37 -19.39
CA ILE A 90 -1.10 8.95 -19.36
C ILE A 90 -2.25 8.20 -20.02
N THR A 91 -1.95 7.42 -21.05
CA THR A 91 -2.90 6.52 -21.71
C THR A 91 -2.45 5.08 -21.56
N ALA A 92 -3.24 4.26 -20.87
CA ALA A 92 -3.02 2.83 -20.73
C ALA A 92 -4.01 2.07 -21.60
N SER A 93 -3.52 1.08 -22.36
CA SER A 93 -4.35 0.27 -23.26
C SER A 93 -4.19 -1.23 -23.00
N GLU A 94 -5.31 -1.94 -22.98
CA GLU A 94 -5.38 -3.39 -22.76
C GLU A 94 -6.57 -3.98 -23.54
N ALA A 95 -6.36 -5.12 -24.22
CA ALA A 95 -7.41 -5.82 -24.97
C ALA A 95 -8.30 -4.91 -25.86
N GLY A 96 -7.71 -3.93 -26.55
CA GLY A 96 -8.42 -3.01 -27.44
C GLY A 96 -9.22 -1.90 -26.74
N LYS A 97 -9.10 -1.76 -25.42
CA LYS A 97 -9.67 -0.66 -24.63
C LYS A 97 -8.54 0.24 -24.13
N SER A 98 -8.81 1.54 -24.05
CA SER A 98 -7.86 2.52 -23.53
C SER A 98 -8.52 3.43 -22.51
N ILE A 99 -7.77 3.82 -21.50
CA ILE A 99 -8.13 4.88 -20.55
C ILE A 99 -7.05 5.95 -20.59
N THR A 100 -7.46 7.22 -20.52
CA THR A 100 -6.55 8.36 -20.44
C THR A 100 -6.85 9.16 -19.18
N PHE A 101 -5.82 9.50 -18.43
CA PHE A 101 -5.90 10.39 -17.27
C PHE A 101 -4.62 11.24 -17.19
N ALA A 102 -4.69 12.38 -16.49
CA ALA A 102 -3.55 13.26 -16.33
C ALA A 102 -3.24 13.49 -14.85
N VAL A 103 -1.96 13.69 -14.55
CA VAL A 103 -1.47 14.08 -13.22
C VAL A 103 -0.66 15.36 -13.30
N LEU A 104 -0.78 16.19 -12.27
CA LEU A 104 0.00 17.43 -12.16
C LEU A 104 1.28 17.15 -11.37
N ILE A 105 2.41 17.63 -11.88
CA ILE A 105 3.73 17.53 -11.26
C ILE A 105 4.08 18.90 -10.68
N GLN A 106 4.19 18.98 -9.36
CA GLN A 106 4.62 20.20 -8.68
C GLN A 106 6.07 20.07 -8.24
N LYS A 107 6.99 20.69 -8.99
CA LYS A 107 8.42 20.71 -8.66
C LYS A 107 8.75 21.88 -7.74
N HIS A 108 9.66 21.64 -6.81
CA HIS A 108 10.31 22.70 -6.03
C HIS A 108 11.61 23.11 -6.74
N SER A 109 12.23 24.21 -6.31
CA SER A 109 13.54 24.60 -6.82
C SER A 109 14.61 23.56 -6.49
N GLY A 110 15.54 23.32 -7.42
CA GLY A 110 16.59 22.31 -7.29
C GLY A 110 17.01 21.75 -8.65
N SER A 111 17.80 20.67 -8.63
CA SER A 111 18.25 19.97 -9.83
C SER A 111 17.55 18.62 -9.98
N ASP A 112 17.03 18.35 -11.17
CA ASP A 112 16.51 17.03 -11.56
C ASP A 112 17.60 15.93 -11.48
N PRO A 113 17.22 14.65 -11.28
CA PRO A 113 15.85 14.20 -11.03
C PRO A 113 15.44 14.37 -9.54
N PHE A 114 14.20 14.80 -9.32
CA PHE A 114 13.64 14.95 -7.98
C PHE A 114 13.01 13.64 -7.48
N PRO A 115 13.13 13.33 -6.18
CA PRO A 115 12.19 12.41 -5.56
C PRO A 115 10.78 13.02 -5.55
N ALA A 116 9.74 12.19 -5.57
CA ALA A 116 8.36 12.65 -5.60
C ALA A 116 7.47 11.93 -4.59
N ILE A 117 6.36 12.56 -4.23
CA ILE A 117 5.28 11.94 -3.47
C ILE A 117 4.01 12.07 -4.29
N ILE A 118 3.41 10.93 -4.66
CA ILE A 118 2.09 10.87 -5.27
C ILE A 118 1.05 11.15 -4.19
N THR A 119 0.28 12.23 -4.38
CA THR A 119 -0.74 12.65 -3.42
C THR A 119 -2.14 12.29 -3.90
N TYR A 120 -2.88 11.55 -3.11
CA TYR A 120 -4.32 11.40 -3.30
C TYR A 120 -5.02 12.66 -2.74
N ARG A 121 -5.04 13.74 -3.54
CA ARG A 121 -5.56 15.07 -3.14
C ARG A 121 -7.07 15.24 -3.30
N ALA A 122 -7.65 14.65 -4.34
CA ALA A 122 -9.07 14.61 -4.64
C ALA A 122 -9.33 13.42 -5.57
N VAL A 123 -10.59 13.02 -5.74
CA VAL A 123 -10.97 11.91 -6.63
C VAL A 123 -10.87 12.39 -8.07
N SER A 124 -9.65 12.44 -8.62
CA SER A 124 -9.40 12.77 -10.03
C SER A 124 -9.53 11.56 -10.96
N LEU A 125 -9.54 10.36 -10.39
CA LEU A 125 -9.93 9.14 -11.10
C LEU A 125 -11.46 9.01 -11.05
N PRO A 126 -12.15 8.74 -12.17
CA PRO A 126 -13.58 8.47 -12.12
C PRO A 126 -13.84 7.35 -11.12
N ILE A 127 -14.67 7.62 -10.11
CA ILE A 127 -15.22 6.56 -9.25
C ILE A 127 -16.13 5.74 -10.16
N PRO A 128 -15.88 4.44 -10.37
CA PRO A 128 -16.84 3.60 -11.05
C PRO A 128 -18.20 3.75 -10.35
N THR A 129 -19.22 4.23 -11.05
CA THR A 129 -20.57 4.15 -10.52
C THR A 129 -20.92 2.67 -10.38
N GLN A 130 -21.64 2.31 -9.30
CA GLN A 130 -22.20 0.96 -9.14
C GLN A 130 -22.83 0.52 -10.47
N GLY A 131 -22.23 -0.49 -11.12
CA GLY A 131 -22.77 -1.09 -12.35
C GLY A 131 -22.06 -0.79 -13.67
N GLN A 132 -20.93 -0.07 -13.72
CA GLN A 132 -20.16 0.07 -14.97
C GLN A 132 -18.87 -0.76 -14.94
N GLY A 133 -18.97 -2.00 -15.43
CA GLY A 133 -17.87 -2.94 -15.62
C GLY A 133 -18.08 -4.26 -14.87
N SER A 134 -17.91 -5.39 -15.55
CA SER A 134 -17.97 -6.74 -14.96
C SER A 134 -16.71 -7.12 -14.16
N HIS A 135 -15.77 -6.18 -13.99
CA HIS A 135 -14.52 -6.43 -13.30
C HIS A 135 -14.71 -6.34 -11.78
N SER A 136 -14.16 -7.29 -11.04
CA SER A 136 -14.45 -7.47 -9.60
C SER A 136 -13.61 -6.59 -8.67
N ALA A 137 -12.67 -5.78 -9.20
CA ALA A 137 -11.80 -4.89 -8.42
C ALA A 137 -12.56 -3.74 -7.76
N GLY A 138 -12.36 -3.58 -6.45
CA GLY A 138 -12.81 -2.42 -5.70
C GLY A 138 -12.00 -1.17 -6.03
N ALA A 139 -12.49 0.00 -5.64
CA ALA A 139 -11.87 1.29 -5.97
C ALA A 139 -10.41 1.38 -5.49
N LEU A 140 -10.04 0.78 -4.34
CA LEU A 140 -8.68 0.85 -3.81
C LEU A 140 -7.66 0.15 -4.72
N THR A 141 -8.01 -1.01 -5.26
CA THR A 141 -7.17 -1.77 -6.21
C THR A 141 -7.02 -1.03 -7.52
N THR A 142 -8.11 -0.43 -8.01
CA THR A 142 -8.09 0.43 -9.21
C THR A 142 -7.20 1.66 -9.01
N TRP A 143 -7.29 2.30 -7.85
CA TRP A 143 -6.44 3.46 -7.52
C TRP A 143 -4.97 3.08 -7.36
N ALA A 144 -4.67 1.90 -6.79
CA ALA A 144 -3.31 1.36 -6.73
C ALA A 144 -2.76 1.08 -8.13
N ALA A 145 -3.58 0.50 -9.03
CA ALA A 145 -3.19 0.30 -10.42
C ALA A 145 -2.93 1.63 -11.13
N GLY A 146 -3.74 2.67 -10.88
CA GLY A 146 -3.49 4.02 -11.37
C GLY A 146 -2.13 4.58 -10.92
N VAL A 147 -1.74 4.38 -9.66
CA VAL A 147 -0.40 4.74 -9.16
C VAL A 147 0.70 3.96 -9.88
N ASP A 148 0.50 2.67 -10.10
CA ASP A 148 1.44 1.83 -10.85
C ASP A 148 1.64 2.36 -12.29
N ARG A 149 0.56 2.80 -12.96
CA ARG A 149 0.61 3.45 -14.28
C ARG A 149 1.29 4.83 -14.26
N ILE A 150 1.19 5.59 -13.15
CA ILE A 150 1.94 6.84 -12.99
C ILE A 150 3.44 6.54 -12.98
N ILE A 151 3.89 5.51 -12.26
CA ILE A 151 5.31 5.14 -12.22
C ILE A 151 5.78 4.66 -13.60
N ASP A 152 4.98 3.85 -14.31
CA ASP A 152 5.28 3.48 -15.71
C ASP A 152 5.50 4.73 -16.59
N ALA A 153 4.61 5.73 -16.47
CA ALA A 153 4.70 6.97 -17.24
C ALA A 153 5.95 7.81 -16.90
N LEU A 154 6.35 7.84 -15.63
CA LEU A 154 7.58 8.50 -15.19
C LEU A 154 8.83 7.81 -15.76
N GLU A 155 8.87 6.47 -15.76
CA GLU A 155 9.97 5.68 -16.33
C GLU A 155 10.19 5.98 -17.83
N ILE A 156 9.10 6.15 -18.60
CA ILE A 156 9.19 6.44 -20.04
C ILE A 156 9.22 7.94 -20.38
N THR A 157 9.15 8.83 -19.38
CA THR A 157 9.18 10.29 -19.58
C THR A 157 10.27 10.95 -18.73
N PRO A 158 11.57 10.74 -19.02
CA PRO A 158 12.65 11.32 -18.22
C PRO A 158 12.63 12.86 -18.13
N SER A 159 12.03 13.53 -19.13
CA SER A 159 11.84 14.99 -19.13
C SER A 159 10.88 15.47 -18.03
N ALA A 160 10.10 14.57 -17.41
CA ALA A 160 9.35 14.87 -16.20
C ALA A 160 10.28 15.20 -15.03
N GLY A 161 11.57 14.83 -15.09
CA GLY A 161 12.59 15.15 -14.08
C GLY A 161 12.27 14.59 -12.69
N ILE A 162 11.52 13.48 -12.63
CA ILE A 162 11.24 12.75 -11.41
C ILE A 162 12.01 11.43 -11.45
N ASP A 163 12.64 11.07 -10.35
CA ASP A 163 13.29 9.77 -10.18
C ASP A 163 12.22 8.72 -9.82
N PRO A 164 11.92 7.76 -10.73
CA PRO A 164 10.88 6.74 -10.50
C PRO A 164 11.25 5.76 -9.38
N GLU A 165 12.53 5.65 -8.98
CA GLU A 165 12.95 4.81 -7.86
C GLU A 165 12.73 5.48 -6.50
N ARG A 166 12.46 6.79 -6.48
CA ARG A 166 12.30 7.60 -5.26
C ARG A 166 10.91 8.22 -5.20
N VAL A 167 9.90 7.38 -5.38
CA VAL A 167 8.48 7.75 -5.32
C VAL A 167 7.82 7.26 -4.04
N GLY A 168 7.25 8.18 -3.28
CA GLY A 168 6.35 7.90 -2.17
C GLY A 168 4.87 8.05 -2.53
N VAL A 169 3.98 7.61 -1.65
CA VAL A 169 2.52 7.80 -1.78
C VAL A 169 1.92 8.26 -0.45
N ILE A 170 1.00 9.22 -0.49
CA ILE A 170 0.32 9.78 0.69
C ILE A 170 -1.16 10.04 0.44
N GLY A 171 -1.94 9.91 1.51
CA GLY A 171 -3.36 10.24 1.52
C GLY A 171 -3.92 10.15 2.93
N CYS A 172 -5.06 10.84 3.14
CA CYS A 172 -5.77 10.83 4.43
C CYS A 172 -7.13 10.15 4.34
N SER A 173 -7.57 9.48 5.41
CA SER A 173 -8.93 8.91 5.51
C SER A 173 -9.18 7.87 4.41
N ARG A 174 -10.21 8.01 3.57
CA ARG A 174 -10.42 7.17 2.38
C ARG A 174 -9.16 7.06 1.51
N ASN A 175 -8.42 8.15 1.37
CA ASN A 175 -7.19 8.21 0.59
C ASN A 175 -6.00 7.62 1.37
N GLY A 176 -6.05 7.61 2.71
CA GLY A 176 -5.08 6.90 3.54
C GLY A 176 -5.21 5.39 3.40
N ARG A 177 -6.43 4.89 3.22
CA ARG A 177 -6.68 3.48 2.91
C ARG A 177 -6.19 3.13 1.50
N ALA A 178 -6.45 4.00 0.52
CA ALA A 178 -5.90 3.87 -0.84
C ALA A 178 -4.37 3.83 -0.84
N THR A 179 -3.75 4.73 -0.07
CA THR A 179 -2.30 4.81 0.12
C THR A 179 -1.73 3.52 0.68
N PHE A 180 -2.40 2.92 1.67
CA PHE A 180 -1.92 1.68 2.28
C PHE A 180 -2.00 0.49 1.30
N VAL A 181 -3.10 0.39 0.54
CA VAL A 181 -3.27 -0.62 -0.52
C VAL A 181 -2.28 -0.41 -1.66
N ALA A 182 -2.08 0.84 -2.11
CA ALA A 182 -1.10 1.17 -3.14
C ALA A 182 0.32 0.80 -2.69
N ALA A 183 0.72 1.18 -1.48
CA ALA A 183 2.01 0.80 -0.91
C ALA A 183 2.18 -0.73 -0.88
N ALA A 184 1.14 -1.49 -0.56
CA ALA A 184 1.20 -2.96 -0.49
C ALA A 184 1.24 -3.66 -1.85
N LEU A 185 0.51 -3.16 -2.85
CA LEU A 185 0.38 -3.81 -4.17
C LEU A 185 1.42 -3.32 -5.18
N VAL A 186 1.83 -2.05 -5.11
CA VAL A 186 2.79 -1.43 -6.01
C VAL A 186 4.19 -1.49 -5.40
N LYS A 187 4.98 -2.49 -5.82
CA LYS A 187 6.33 -2.74 -5.30
C LYS A 187 7.33 -1.61 -5.58
N ARG A 188 7.04 -0.73 -6.54
CA ARG A 188 7.88 0.42 -6.95
C ARG A 188 7.75 1.64 -6.03
N ILE A 189 6.84 1.62 -5.07
CA ILE A 189 6.68 2.71 -4.10
C ILE A 189 7.72 2.57 -3.00
N ALA A 190 8.67 3.50 -2.92
CA ALA A 190 9.73 3.52 -1.92
C ALA A 190 9.23 3.85 -0.49
N LEU A 191 8.18 4.69 -0.37
CA LEU A 191 7.64 5.13 0.91
C LEU A 191 6.10 5.25 0.91
N GLY A 192 5.42 4.48 1.77
CA GLY A 192 3.98 4.64 2.03
C GLY A 192 3.70 5.50 3.27
N LEU A 193 2.79 6.47 3.13
CA LEU A 193 2.43 7.42 4.20
C LEU A 193 0.91 7.46 4.47
N PRO A 194 0.25 6.35 4.86
CA PRO A 194 -1.19 6.37 5.13
C PRO A 194 -1.51 7.19 6.40
N GLN A 195 -2.34 8.23 6.25
CA GLN A 195 -2.76 9.11 7.35
C GLN A 195 -4.23 8.89 7.73
N ALA A 196 -4.52 8.88 9.04
CA ALA A 196 -5.86 8.80 9.65
C ALA A 196 -6.76 7.81 8.91
N LYS A 197 -6.20 6.62 8.60
CA LYS A 197 -6.93 5.57 7.90
C LYS A 197 -8.07 5.04 8.77
N GLY A 198 -7.93 5.12 10.10
CA GLY A 198 -8.85 4.61 11.10
C GLY A 198 -8.87 3.08 11.18
N LYS A 199 -9.62 2.53 12.17
CA LYS A 199 -10.01 1.12 12.26
C LYS A 199 -10.45 0.72 10.87
N ASN A 200 -10.19 -0.53 10.49
CA ASN A 200 -10.80 -1.13 9.29
C ASN A 200 -12.17 -0.51 9.15
N PHE A 201 -12.29 0.26 8.06
CA PHE A 201 -13.51 0.64 7.42
C PHE A 201 -14.68 0.33 8.36
N HIS A 202 -15.20 1.33 9.11
CA HIS A 202 -16.32 1.25 10.08
C HIS A 202 -16.92 -0.15 10.17
N THR A 203 -16.77 -0.87 11.31
CA THR A 203 -17.17 -2.28 11.55
C THR A 203 -17.78 -2.92 10.31
N ALA A 204 -17.04 -3.73 9.55
CA ALA A 204 -17.47 -4.36 8.30
C ALA A 204 -18.95 -4.14 7.87
N SER A 205 -19.95 -4.62 8.64
CA SER A 205 -21.39 -4.34 8.50
C SER A 205 -21.83 -2.87 8.22
N GLN A 206 -21.07 -1.84 8.65
CA GLN A 206 -21.39 -0.41 8.51
C GLN A 206 -20.89 0.20 7.19
N ILE A 207 -19.96 -0.44 6.48
CA ILE A 207 -19.46 0.03 5.17
C ILE A 207 -20.15 -0.61 3.98
N PHE A 208 -20.86 -1.70 4.21
CA PHE A 208 -21.79 -2.17 3.21
C PHE A 208 -22.90 -1.13 3.05
N GLY A 209 -22.88 -0.48 1.89
CA GLY A 209 -23.80 0.59 1.53
C GLY A 209 -23.17 1.99 1.47
N GLU A 210 -21.97 2.22 2.02
CA GLU A 210 -21.35 3.56 2.02
C GLU A 210 -20.58 3.87 0.72
N ASN A 211 -19.81 2.92 0.18
CA ASN A 211 -19.04 3.11 -1.05
C ASN A 211 -18.50 1.81 -1.69
N ILE A 212 -17.84 1.91 -2.85
CA ILE A 212 -17.31 0.77 -3.65
C ILE A 212 -15.82 0.44 -3.39
N TRP A 213 -15.32 0.69 -2.18
CA TRP A 213 -13.88 0.61 -1.90
C TRP A 213 -13.28 -0.80 -2.04
N HIS A 214 -14.02 -1.82 -1.60
CA HIS A 214 -13.62 -3.22 -1.66
C HIS A 214 -14.26 -3.94 -2.85
N SER A 215 -13.73 -5.12 -3.17
CA SER A 215 -14.40 -6.04 -4.10
C SER A 215 -15.78 -6.43 -3.56
N PRO A 216 -16.79 -6.62 -4.42
CA PRO A 216 -18.04 -7.27 -4.03
C PRO A 216 -17.83 -8.66 -3.39
N ARG A 217 -16.69 -9.31 -3.65
CA ARG A 217 -16.30 -10.58 -2.99
C ARG A 217 -16.20 -10.44 -1.47
N PHE A 218 -15.83 -9.27 -0.99
CA PHE A 218 -15.70 -9.01 0.45
C PHE A 218 -17.03 -9.15 1.19
N ASN A 219 -18.17 -8.98 0.50
CA ASN A 219 -19.51 -9.11 1.08
C ASN A 219 -19.71 -10.45 1.81
N ALA A 220 -19.11 -11.54 1.32
CA ALA A 220 -19.26 -12.87 1.91
C ALA A 220 -18.45 -13.07 3.21
N PHE A 221 -17.45 -12.22 3.46
CA PHE A 221 -16.43 -12.39 4.52
C PHE A 221 -16.44 -11.28 5.55
N SER A 222 -17.21 -10.25 5.31
CA SER A 222 -17.08 -9.00 6.02
C SER A 222 -17.51 -9.08 7.49
N THR A 223 -18.59 -9.79 7.77
CA THR A 223 -19.01 -10.12 9.14
C THR A 223 -18.22 -11.28 9.74
N LYS A 224 -17.23 -11.82 9.02
CA LYS A 224 -16.49 -13.04 9.36
C LYS A 224 -14.98 -12.76 9.43
N ALA A 225 -14.59 -11.64 10.05
CA ALA A 225 -13.18 -11.31 10.26
C ALA A 225 -12.41 -12.41 11.01
N ASN A 226 -13.12 -13.22 11.80
CA ASN A 226 -12.58 -14.37 12.53
C ASN A 226 -12.38 -15.63 11.68
N ILE A 227 -12.70 -15.66 10.38
CA ILE A 227 -12.44 -16.86 9.54
C ILE A 227 -11.43 -16.60 8.41
N GLN A 228 -10.87 -15.41 8.35
CA GLN A 228 -9.90 -15.05 7.32
C GLN A 228 -8.52 -15.57 7.73
N ALA A 229 -7.85 -16.26 6.81
CA ALA A 229 -6.45 -16.66 6.94
C ALA A 229 -5.46 -15.48 6.84
N ILE A 230 -5.95 -14.24 6.72
CA ILE A 230 -5.14 -13.03 6.61
C ILE A 230 -5.65 -11.95 7.56
N GLY A 231 -4.76 -11.06 7.99
CA GLY A 231 -5.09 -9.84 8.73
C GLY A 231 -4.42 -8.59 8.14
N GLN A 232 -4.96 -7.42 8.48
CA GLN A 232 -4.49 -6.13 7.95
C GLN A 232 -3.06 -5.76 8.39
N HIS A 233 -2.53 -6.40 9.43
CA HIS A 233 -1.12 -6.32 9.81
C HIS A 233 -0.21 -6.99 8.77
N GLN A 234 -0.65 -8.08 8.13
CA GLN A 234 0.07 -8.68 6.99
C GLN A 234 0.08 -7.77 5.75
N LEU A 235 -0.86 -6.83 5.62
CA LEU A 235 -0.79 -5.81 4.57
C LEU A 235 0.43 -4.88 4.77
N ALA A 236 0.85 -4.62 6.01
CA ALA A 236 2.12 -3.95 6.28
C ALA A 236 3.32 -4.82 5.87
N GLY A 237 3.23 -6.14 6.08
CA GLY A 237 4.23 -7.12 5.62
C GLY A 237 4.44 -7.13 4.10
N ARG A 238 3.41 -6.82 3.31
CA ARG A 238 3.51 -6.59 1.84
C ARG A 238 4.40 -5.39 1.48
N VAL A 239 4.50 -4.42 2.39
CA VAL A 239 5.35 -3.23 2.26
C VAL A 239 6.77 -3.48 2.75
N ALA A 240 6.99 -4.52 3.55
CA ALA A 240 8.29 -4.83 4.11
C ALA A 240 9.38 -4.90 3.03
N LEU A 241 10.60 -4.53 3.40
CA LEU A 241 11.72 -4.08 2.56
C LEU A 241 11.68 -2.58 2.17
N ARG A 242 10.51 -1.94 2.16
CA ARG A 242 10.34 -0.51 1.80
C ARG A 242 9.91 0.32 3.01
N GLY A 243 9.87 1.64 2.88
CA GLY A 243 9.46 2.54 3.95
C GLY A 243 7.95 2.55 4.16
N LEU A 244 7.50 2.49 5.41
CA LEU A 244 6.10 2.66 5.77
C LEU A 244 5.97 3.47 7.07
N LEU A 245 5.38 4.66 7.01
CA LEU A 245 5.00 5.42 8.21
C LEU A 245 3.49 5.61 8.25
N VAL A 246 2.86 4.98 9.24
CA VAL A 246 1.43 5.11 9.49
C VAL A 246 1.19 6.23 10.50
N ILE A 247 0.42 7.25 10.10
CA ILE A 247 0.12 8.41 10.94
C ILE A 247 -1.36 8.32 11.35
N GLU A 248 -1.66 8.00 12.60
CA GLU A 248 -3.05 7.90 13.06
C GLU A 248 -3.53 9.16 13.80
N ASN A 249 -4.84 9.35 13.72
CA ASN A 249 -5.56 10.28 14.59
C ASN A 249 -6.25 9.46 15.69
N GLU A 250 -5.96 9.76 16.95
CA GLU A 250 -6.39 8.94 18.08
C GLU A 250 -7.81 9.30 18.56
N ILE A 251 -8.80 9.22 17.66
CA ILE A 251 -10.23 9.44 17.98
C ILE A 251 -10.92 8.08 18.11
N ASP A 252 -11.84 7.94 19.07
CA ASP A 252 -12.55 6.69 19.37
C ASP A 252 -13.33 6.12 18.19
N SER A 253 -13.93 6.99 17.37
CA SER A 253 -14.63 6.60 16.13
C SER A 253 -13.72 5.93 15.11
N PHE A 254 -12.43 6.24 15.16
CA PHE A 254 -11.37 5.57 14.39
C PHE A 254 -10.75 4.41 15.14
N GLY A 255 -11.07 4.23 16.42
CA GLY A 255 -10.69 3.06 17.18
C GLY A 255 -9.19 2.84 17.29
N HIS A 256 -8.52 3.92 17.66
CA HIS A 256 -7.10 4.06 17.90
C HIS A 256 -6.39 2.85 18.55
N VAL A 257 -7.01 2.12 19.49
CA VAL A 257 -6.39 0.90 20.09
C VAL A 257 -6.17 -0.19 19.04
N SER A 258 -7.16 -0.43 18.18
CA SER A 258 -7.11 -1.50 17.18
C SER A 258 -6.19 -1.16 16.01
N THR A 259 -6.14 0.11 15.58
CA THR A 259 -5.20 0.53 14.54
C THR A 259 -3.77 0.44 15.04
N THR A 260 -3.53 0.89 16.27
CA THR A 260 -2.21 0.82 16.91
C THR A 260 -1.77 -0.61 17.10
N SER A 261 -2.59 -1.49 17.67
CA SER A 261 -2.20 -2.90 17.88
C SER A 261 -1.98 -3.64 16.57
N CYS A 262 -2.78 -3.36 15.54
CA CYS A 262 -2.61 -3.90 14.20
C CYS A 262 -1.27 -3.44 13.57
N MET A 263 -0.90 -2.17 13.72
CA MET A 263 0.36 -1.67 13.18
C MET A 263 1.59 -2.10 13.97
N LYS A 264 1.48 -2.29 15.29
CA LYS A 264 2.51 -2.97 16.08
C LYS A 264 2.71 -4.41 15.63
N ALA A 265 1.62 -5.15 15.35
CA ALA A 265 1.73 -6.49 14.76
C ALA A 265 2.42 -6.45 13.37
N GLY A 266 2.14 -5.43 12.56
CA GLY A 266 2.85 -5.19 11.29
C GLY A 266 4.33 -4.88 11.50
N TRP A 267 4.69 -4.08 12.50
CA TRP A 267 6.07 -3.75 12.84
C TRP A 267 6.87 -4.99 13.27
N LEU A 268 6.24 -5.95 13.97
CA LEU A 268 6.89 -7.23 14.28
C LEU A 268 7.33 -8.00 13.02
N ILE A 269 6.67 -7.82 11.88
CA ILE A 269 7.11 -8.39 10.59
C ILE A 269 8.43 -7.75 10.13
N TYR A 270 8.53 -6.42 10.22
CA TYR A 270 9.75 -5.68 9.90
C TYR A 270 10.91 -6.06 10.85
N LYS A 271 10.60 -6.22 12.14
CA LYS A 271 11.56 -6.73 13.13
C LYS A 271 12.07 -8.12 12.76
N ALA A 272 11.19 -9.06 12.39
CA ALA A 272 11.57 -10.41 12.01
C ALA A 272 12.49 -10.45 10.78
N LEU A 273 12.32 -9.51 9.85
CA LEU A 273 13.16 -9.35 8.66
C LEU A 273 14.49 -8.64 8.91
N GLY A 274 14.71 -8.13 10.13
CA GLY A 274 15.91 -7.39 10.51
C GLY A 274 15.92 -5.93 10.05
N MET A 275 14.74 -5.32 9.87
CA MET A 275 14.58 -3.92 9.43
C MET A 275 13.50 -3.16 10.22
N PRO A 276 13.56 -3.17 11.56
CA PRO A 276 12.53 -2.54 12.41
C PRO A 276 12.40 -1.03 12.18
N ASP A 277 13.46 -0.39 11.68
CA ASP A 277 13.53 1.04 11.38
C ASP A 277 12.95 1.40 10.00
N ASN A 278 12.43 0.43 9.24
CA ASN A 278 11.74 0.68 7.97
C ASN A 278 10.21 0.84 8.12
N MET A 279 9.65 0.51 9.28
CA MET A 279 8.26 0.78 9.60
C MET A 279 8.14 1.65 10.84
N GLY A 280 7.23 2.62 10.79
CA GLY A 280 6.85 3.45 11.93
C GLY A 280 5.34 3.57 12.03
N PHE A 281 4.87 3.77 13.25
CA PHE A 281 3.50 4.14 13.58
C PHE A 281 3.54 5.30 14.57
N THR A 282 2.76 6.35 14.30
CA THR A 282 2.74 7.52 15.18
C THR A 282 1.32 8.08 15.30
N GLY A 283 0.86 8.27 16.54
CA GLY A 283 -0.39 8.94 16.90
C GLY A 283 -0.15 10.04 17.95
N ALA A 284 -1.01 11.06 17.97
CA ALA A 284 -0.79 12.29 18.73
C ALA A 284 -2.02 12.75 19.53
N GLY A 285 -2.77 11.82 20.12
CA GLY A 285 -4.09 12.14 20.66
C GLY A 285 -5.06 12.62 19.57
N PRO A 286 -6.25 13.09 19.98
CA PRO A 286 -7.23 13.68 19.07
C PRO A 286 -6.72 15.00 18.46
N HIS A 287 -6.83 15.13 17.15
CA HIS A 287 -6.59 16.40 16.44
C HIS A 287 -7.57 16.56 15.26
N ASN A 288 -7.54 17.73 14.60
CA ASN A 288 -8.36 17.97 13.42
C ASN A 288 -8.14 16.88 12.37
N HIS A 289 -9.22 16.42 11.75
CA HIS A 289 -9.14 15.36 10.75
C HIS A 289 -8.24 15.78 9.58
N CYS A 290 -7.37 14.88 9.14
CA CYS A 290 -6.37 15.12 8.10
C CYS A 290 -5.33 16.22 8.36
N SER A 291 -5.22 16.76 9.57
CA SER A 291 -4.03 17.53 9.94
C SER A 291 -2.91 16.60 10.39
N VAL A 292 -1.67 16.90 10.02
CA VAL A 292 -0.49 16.29 10.66
C VAL A 292 -0.10 17.21 11.82
N PRO A 293 -0.18 16.74 13.08
CA PRO A 293 0.23 17.55 14.22
C PRO A 293 1.71 17.93 14.13
N ALA A 294 2.07 19.15 14.55
CA ALA A 294 3.46 19.61 14.52
C ALA A 294 4.42 18.67 15.29
N THR A 295 3.92 18.02 16.34
CA THR A 295 4.65 17.01 17.13
C THR A 295 5.03 15.76 16.34
N LYS A 296 4.41 15.52 15.18
CA LYS A 296 4.66 14.38 14.29
C LYS A 296 5.46 14.74 13.04
N GLN A 297 5.72 16.03 12.83
CA GLN A 297 6.45 16.51 11.67
C GLN A 297 7.87 15.93 11.62
N ALA A 298 8.54 15.80 12.77
CA ALA A 298 9.87 15.21 12.85
C ALA A 298 9.89 13.74 12.39
N ASP A 299 8.90 12.93 12.81
CA ASP A 299 8.78 11.53 12.39
C ASP A 299 8.56 11.44 10.87
N LEU A 300 7.66 12.26 10.32
CA LEU A 300 7.38 12.33 8.88
C LEU A 300 8.63 12.74 8.08
N THR A 301 9.31 13.80 8.51
CA THR A 301 10.53 14.28 7.86
C THR A 301 11.65 13.26 7.92
N ALA A 302 11.78 12.49 9.02
CA ALA A 302 12.78 11.44 9.12
C ALA A 302 12.55 10.32 8.10
N PHE A 303 11.31 9.85 7.91
CA PHE A 303 11.00 8.83 6.90
C PHE A 303 11.21 9.34 5.47
N ILE A 304 10.79 10.58 5.17
CA ILE A 304 11.05 11.19 3.86
C ILE A 304 12.56 11.31 3.62
N GLY A 305 13.30 11.77 4.63
CA GLY A 305 14.75 11.84 4.64
C GLY A 305 15.40 10.52 4.22
N LYS A 306 15.02 9.42 4.88
CA LYS A 306 15.62 8.10 4.70
C LYS A 306 15.26 7.48 3.36
N PHE A 307 13.97 7.43 3.02
CA PHE A 307 13.47 6.63 1.90
C PHE A 307 13.36 7.40 0.59
N LEU A 308 13.23 8.72 0.64
CA LEU A 308 13.05 9.54 -0.56
C LEU A 308 14.21 10.51 -0.76
N LEU A 309 14.94 10.93 0.28
CA LEU A 309 16.02 11.93 0.18
C LEU A 309 17.44 11.33 0.28
N ASN A 310 17.58 10.03 0.52
CA ASN A 310 18.87 9.35 0.75
C ASN A 310 19.68 10.00 1.88
N GLN A 311 19.00 10.51 2.91
CA GLN A 311 19.60 11.13 4.08
C GLN A 311 19.74 10.11 5.20
N ASN A 312 20.77 10.28 6.03
CA ASN A 312 20.94 9.49 7.25
C ASN A 312 20.08 10.05 8.39
N THR A 313 18.77 9.87 8.30
CA THR A 313 17.80 10.29 9.32
C THR A 313 17.43 9.14 10.24
N ASN A 314 17.24 9.43 11.52
CA ASN A 314 16.88 8.42 12.52
C ASN A 314 15.38 8.08 12.44
N THR A 315 15.06 6.85 12.08
CA THR A 315 13.70 6.29 12.05
C THR A 315 13.49 5.16 13.07
N VAL A 316 14.40 5.01 14.03
CA VAL A 316 14.37 3.95 15.05
C VAL A 316 13.24 4.18 16.05
N ASP A 317 12.56 3.10 16.44
CA ASP A 317 11.56 3.02 17.52
C ASP A 317 10.42 4.07 17.44
N ILE A 318 10.01 4.43 16.23
CA ILE A 318 8.80 5.24 16.00
C ILE A 318 7.57 4.32 16.11
N GLU A 319 7.25 3.88 17.33
CA GLU A 319 6.02 3.17 17.70
C GLU A 319 5.23 3.96 18.76
N LYS A 320 4.69 5.13 18.36
CA LYS A 320 4.00 6.04 19.27
C LYS A 320 2.48 5.85 19.13
N GLY A 321 1.81 5.44 20.21
CA GLY A 321 0.36 5.27 20.22
C GLY A 321 -0.23 5.33 21.64
N PRO A 322 -1.56 5.17 21.76
CA PRO A 322 -2.26 5.29 23.03
C PRO A 322 -1.96 4.11 23.96
N SER A 323 -2.14 4.33 25.26
CA SER A 323 -2.09 3.28 26.27
C SER A 323 -3.14 2.19 26.00
N GLY A 324 -2.84 0.93 26.34
CA GLY A 324 -3.76 -0.20 26.16
C GLY A 324 -3.69 -0.87 24.77
N ALA A 325 -2.93 -0.32 23.83
CA ALA A 325 -2.63 -0.97 22.55
C ALA A 325 -1.41 -1.91 22.66
N ASP A 326 -1.43 -2.83 23.63
CA ASP A 326 -0.40 -3.85 23.77
C ASP A 326 -0.66 -5.01 22.79
N VAL A 327 0.22 -5.16 21.80
CA VAL A 327 0.10 -6.17 20.76
C VAL A 327 0.07 -7.59 21.33
N GLY A 328 0.78 -7.85 22.43
CA GLY A 328 0.85 -9.18 23.07
C GLY A 328 -0.49 -9.68 23.61
N THR A 329 -1.45 -8.79 23.83
CA THR A 329 -2.82 -9.16 24.22
C THR A 329 -3.66 -9.65 23.04
N TYR A 330 -3.30 -9.26 21.82
CA TYR A 330 -4.06 -9.53 20.60
C TYR A 330 -3.50 -10.68 19.79
N ILE A 331 -2.20 -10.97 19.82
CA ILE A 331 -1.56 -12.04 19.04
C ILE A 331 -1.25 -13.27 19.92
N ASP A 332 -1.12 -14.44 19.30
CA ASP A 332 -0.74 -15.71 19.94
C ASP A 332 0.52 -16.34 19.30
N TRP A 333 1.20 -15.60 18.45
CA TRP A 333 2.45 -15.97 17.78
C TRP A 333 3.64 -15.15 18.29
N THR A 334 4.84 -15.69 18.10
CA THR A 334 6.10 -15.04 18.49
C THR A 334 6.84 -14.52 17.27
N THR A 335 7.57 -13.41 17.40
CA THR A 335 8.40 -12.86 16.33
C THR A 335 9.70 -13.66 16.16
N PRO A 336 9.91 -14.37 15.05
CA PRO A 336 11.18 -15.05 14.79
C PRO A 336 12.25 -14.05 14.36
N THR A 337 13.51 -14.51 14.32
CA THR A 337 14.55 -13.84 13.52
C THR A 337 14.71 -14.66 12.25
N LEU A 338 14.33 -14.08 11.11
CA LEU A 338 14.41 -14.78 9.83
C LEU A 338 15.84 -14.73 9.30
N SER A 339 16.42 -15.91 9.06
CA SER A 339 17.75 -16.04 8.45
C SER A 339 17.72 -15.64 6.97
#